data_AF-A0A319CAY8-F1
#
_entry.id   AF-A0A319CAY8-F1
#
_cell.length_a   1.000
_cell.length_b   1.000
_cell.length_c   1.000
_cell.angle_alpha   90.00
_cell.angle_beta   90.00
_cell.angle_gamma   90.00
#
_symmetry.space_group_name_H-M   'P 1'
#
loop_
_entity.id
_entity.type
_entity.pdbx_description
1 polymer ?
#
loop_
_entity_poly.entity_id
_entity_poly.type
_entity_poly.pdbx_seq_one_letter_code
_entity_poly.pdbx_strand_id
1 'polypeptide(L)'
;MPGDHLICTVDNIPWPAIVEVNTASVFTWRGYILWNWLFSGLHSFKFEPLDADSTKTRFVQCEEWGGLLGGALWMVGRRKMVTGFNNFNEDLKRHLEKAPVSGKNVRLAQ
;
A
#
# COMPACT_ATOMS: atom_id res chain seq x y z
N MET A 1 0.91 1.36 14.19
CA MET A 1 2.25 0.86 14.55
C MET A 1 2.41 -0.55 14.01
N PRO A 2 3.64 -1.04 13.80
CA PRO A 2 3.85 -2.46 13.51
C PRO A 2 3.13 -3.34 14.54
N GLY A 3 2.40 -4.35 14.07
CA GLY A 3 1.52 -5.20 14.87
C GLY A 3 0.06 -4.74 14.95
N ASP A 4 -0.27 -3.51 14.54
CA ASP A 4 -1.66 -3.04 14.53
C ASP A 4 -2.50 -3.80 13.50
N HIS A 5 -3.77 -4.03 13.85
CA HIS A 5 -4.75 -4.62 12.97
C HIS A 5 -5.46 -3.55 12.13
N LEU A 6 -5.63 -3.84 10.84
CA LEU A 6 -6.35 -3.02 9.88
C LEU A 6 -7.43 -3.86 9.20
N ILE A 7 -8.48 -3.20 8.72
CA ILE A 7 -9.46 -3.79 7.82
C ILE A 7 -9.39 -3.01 6.50
N CYS A 8 -8.89 -3.66 5.46
CA CYS A 8 -8.90 -3.12 4.12
C CYS A 8 -10.15 -3.64 3.40
N THR A 9 -11.09 -2.77 3.05
CA THR A 9 -12.31 -3.19 2.36
C THR A 9 -12.13 -3.02 0.86
N VAL A 10 -12.21 -4.12 0.10
CA VAL A 10 -12.13 -4.13 -1.37
C VAL A 10 -13.41 -4.76 -1.92
N ASP A 11 -14.12 -4.08 -2.81
CA ASP A 11 -15.41 -4.52 -3.38
C ASP A 11 -16.44 -4.93 -2.29
N ASN A 12 -16.49 -4.18 -1.18
CA ASN A 12 -17.31 -4.46 0.01
C ASN A 12 -16.93 -5.73 0.79
N ILE A 13 -15.78 -6.33 0.51
CA ILE A 13 -15.26 -7.47 1.24
C ILE A 13 -14.18 -6.97 2.22
N PRO A 14 -14.34 -7.18 3.54
CA PRO A 14 -13.34 -6.80 4.53
C PRO A 14 -12.18 -7.79 4.53
N TRP A 15 -10.97 -7.26 4.36
CA TRP A 15 -9.72 -8.03 4.41
C TRP A 15 -8.95 -7.62 5.67
N PRO A 16 -8.91 -8.49 6.70
CA PRO A 16 -8.10 -8.22 7.88
C PRO A 16 -6.62 -8.28 7.51
N ALA A 17 -5.85 -7.30 7.97
CA ALA A 17 -4.42 -7.19 7.75
C ALA A 17 -3.70 -6.77 9.02
N ILE A 18 -2.41 -7.10 9.10
CA ILE A 18 -1.52 -6.70 10.19
C ILE A 18 -0.44 -5.80 9.62
N VAL A 19 -0.21 -4.65 10.23
CA VAL A 19 0.88 -3.73 9.84
C VAL A 19 2.22 -4.38 10.15
N GLU A 20 3.11 -4.48 9.17
CA GLU A 20 4.48 -4.99 9.37
C GLU A 20 5.50 -3.85 9.50
N VAL A 21 5.37 -2.82 8.67
CA VAL A 21 6.27 -1.65 8.68
C VAL A 21 5.43 -0.38 8.65
N ASN A 22 5.82 0.60 9.47
CA ASN A 22 5.22 1.93 9.46
C ASN A 22 6.28 2.99 9.76
N THR A 23 6.95 3.46 8.71
CA THR A 23 7.96 4.52 8.75
C THR A 23 7.61 5.63 7.77
N ALA A 24 8.37 6.72 7.79
CA ALA A 24 8.17 7.82 6.85
C ALA A 24 8.47 7.45 5.38
N SER A 25 9.26 6.40 5.14
CA SER A 25 9.65 5.97 3.78
C SER A 25 8.92 4.73 3.31
N VAL A 26 8.40 3.91 4.23
CA VAL A 26 7.78 2.63 3.90
C VAL A 26 6.61 2.33 4.84
N PHE A 27 5.51 1.89 4.26
CA PHE A 27 4.38 1.34 4.99
C PHE A 27 3.98 0.00 4.37
N THR A 28 3.86 -1.04 5.18
CA THR A 28 3.48 -2.38 4.70
C THR A 28 2.46 -3.02 5.62
N TRP A 29 1.58 -3.82 5.04
CA TRP A 29 0.69 -4.71 5.78
C TRP A 29 0.64 -6.08 5.13
N ARG A 30 0.34 -7.10 5.93
CA ARG A 30 0.11 -8.45 5.45
C ARG A 30 -1.33 -8.88 5.70
N GLY A 31 -2.01 -9.29 4.63
CA GLY A 31 -3.32 -9.95 4.67
C GLY A 31 -3.19 -11.47 4.60
N TYR A 32 -4.13 -12.17 5.24
CA TYR A 32 -4.21 -13.63 5.23
C TYR A 32 -5.62 -14.08 4.83
N ILE A 33 -5.72 -15.11 3.97
CA ILE A 33 -7.01 -15.67 3.56
C ILE A 33 -7.08 -17.15 3.97
N LEU A 34 -8.16 -17.51 4.68
CA LEU A 34 -8.57 -18.86 5.11
C LEU A 34 -7.63 -19.58 6.09
N TRP A 35 -6.33 -19.68 5.78
CA TRP A 35 -5.32 -20.30 6.63
C TRP A 35 -3.95 -19.74 6.22
N ASN A 36 -3.06 -19.45 7.17
CA ASN A 36 -1.77 -18.76 6.95
C ASN A 36 -0.86 -19.38 5.86
N TRP A 37 -1.17 -20.55 5.32
CA TRP A 37 -0.44 -21.24 4.24
C TRP A 37 -1.06 -21.13 2.84
N LEU A 38 -2.35 -20.75 2.70
CA LEU A 38 -3.03 -20.83 1.41
C LEU A 38 -2.87 -19.55 0.59
N PHE A 39 -3.05 -18.38 1.22
CA PHE A 39 -2.76 -17.08 0.62
C PHE A 39 -2.25 -16.10 1.68
N SER A 40 -1.09 -15.52 1.41
CA SER A 40 -0.59 -14.34 2.12
C SER A 40 -0.27 -13.25 1.11
N GLY A 41 -0.85 -12.07 1.27
CA GLY A 41 -0.52 -10.90 0.45
C GLY A 41 0.25 -9.89 1.29
N LEU A 42 1.49 -9.57 0.90
CA LEU A 42 2.24 -8.43 1.46
C LEU A 42 2.02 -7.23 0.54
N HIS A 43 1.25 -6.26 1.01
CA HIS A 43 1.13 -4.98 0.33
C HIS A 43 2.15 -4.01 0.90
N SER A 44 2.85 -3.31 0.02
CA SER A 44 3.89 -2.34 0.37
C SER A 44 3.69 -1.03 -0.35
N PHE A 45 3.81 0.06 0.39
CA PHE A 45 3.87 1.42 -0.10
C PHE A 45 5.24 2.02 0.20
N LYS A 46 5.90 2.55 -0.82
CA LYS A 46 7.21 3.19 -0.70
C LYS A 46 7.10 4.65 -1.13
N PHE A 47 7.74 5.51 -0.35
CA PHE A 47 7.79 6.95 -0.54
C PHE A 47 9.25 7.37 -0.73
N GLU A 48 9.60 7.74 -1.95
CA GLU A 48 10.97 8.12 -2.32
C GLU A 48 10.99 9.58 -2.76
N PRO A 49 11.90 10.43 -2.25
CA PRO A 49 12.08 11.77 -2.77
C PRO A 49 12.54 11.71 -4.24
N LEU A 50 11.94 12.54 -5.10
CA LEU A 50 12.28 12.64 -6.52
C LEU A 50 13.22 13.81 -6.83
N ASP A 51 13.36 14.74 -5.90
CA ASP A 51 14.22 15.91 -6.00
C ASP A 51 15.02 16.10 -4.71
N ALA A 52 16.10 16.87 -4.79
CA ALA A 52 16.97 17.15 -3.65
C ALA A 52 16.23 17.88 -2.52
N ASP A 53 15.26 18.72 -2.89
CA ASP A 53 14.48 19.54 -1.96
C ASP A 53 13.26 18.79 -1.36
N SER A 54 13.06 17.52 -1.73
CA SER A 54 11.94 16.67 -1.27
C SER A 54 10.54 17.28 -1.49
N THR A 55 10.38 18.10 -2.53
CA THR A 55 9.09 18.69 -2.93
C THR A 55 8.27 17.73 -3.80
N LYS A 56 8.92 16.74 -4.39
CA LYS A 56 8.28 15.70 -5.20
C LYS A 56 8.53 14.34 -4.58
N THR A 57 7.47 13.53 -4.49
CA THR A 57 7.55 12.15 -3.99
C THR A 57 7.19 11.18 -5.10
N ARG A 58 8.02 10.16 -5.30
CA ARG A 58 7.66 8.94 -6.02
C ARG A 58 6.95 8.02 -5.03
N PHE A 59 5.70 7.74 -5.33
CA PHE A 59 4.92 6.73 -4.66
C PHE A 59 4.98 5.43 -5.45
N VAL A 60 5.36 4.33 -4.80
CA VAL A 60 5.36 2.98 -5.39
C VAL A 60 4.53 2.07 -4.52
N GLN A 61 3.49 1.47 -5.09
CA GLN A 61 2.77 0.37 -4.46
C GLN A 61 3.21 -0.98 -5.06
N CYS A 62 3.28 -2.00 -4.22
CA CYS A 62 3.65 -3.36 -4.59
C CYS A 62 2.80 -4.36 -3.80
N GLU A 63 2.45 -5.48 -4.43
CA GLU A 63 1.76 -6.58 -3.77
C GLU A 63 2.49 -7.88 -4.09
N GLU A 64 3.01 -8.52 -3.05
CA GLU A 64 3.71 -9.80 -3.13
C GLU A 64 2.80 -10.92 -2.61
N TRP A 65 2.42 -11.82 -3.51
CA TRP A 65 1.56 -12.95 -3.19
C TRP A 65 2.41 -14.18 -2.85
N GLY A 66 2.25 -14.68 -1.62
CA GLY A 66 2.78 -15.95 -1.16
C GLY A 66 1.71 -17.04 -1.07
N GLY A 67 2.15 -18.29 -0.92
CA GLY A 67 1.27 -19.47 -0.80
C GLY A 67 1.14 -20.29 -2.08
N LEU A 68 0.56 -21.48 -1.95
CA LEU A 68 0.51 -22.52 -2.99
C LEU A 68 -0.24 -22.08 -4.27
N LEU A 69 -1.16 -21.12 -4.14
CA LEU A 69 -2.03 -20.65 -5.22
C LEU A 69 -1.74 -19.22 -5.71
N GLY A 70 -0.72 -18.55 -5.16
CA GLY A 70 -0.35 -17.18 -5.56
C GLY A 70 -0.03 -17.07 -7.06
N GLY A 71 0.61 -18.09 -7.64
CA GLY A 71 0.91 -18.14 -9.08
C GLY A 71 -0.33 -18.28 -9.98
N ALA A 72 -1.37 -18.99 -9.53
CA ALA A 72 -2.59 -19.22 -10.32
C ALA A 72 -3.47 -17.95 -10.38
N LEU A 73 -3.63 -17.25 -9.25
CA LEU A 73 -4.34 -15.98 -9.18
C LEU A 73 -3.65 -14.89 -10.02
N TRP A 74 -2.31 -14.87 -10.02
CA TRP A 74 -1.55 -13.95 -10.85
C TRP A 74 -1.87 -14.11 -12.33
N MET A 75 -1.92 -15.33 -12.86
CA MET A 75 -2.18 -15.55 -14.29
C MET A 75 -3.58 -15.10 -14.74
N VAL A 76 -4.61 -15.28 -13.91
CA VAL A 76 -6.00 -14.97 -14.27
C VAL A 76 -6.38 -13.51 -13.94
N GLY A 77 -5.83 -12.97 -12.85
CA GLY A 77 -6.24 -11.67 -12.29
C GLY A 77 -5.31 -10.50 -12.58
N ARG A 78 -4.10 -10.72 -13.13
CA ARG A 78 -3.06 -9.67 -13.25
C ARG A 78 -3.53 -8.40 -13.94
N ARG A 79 -4.23 -8.50 -15.07
CA ARG A 79 -4.68 -7.30 -15.81
C ARG A 79 -5.62 -6.44 -14.96
N LYS A 80 -6.63 -7.05 -14.34
CA LYS A 80 -7.58 -6.36 -13.46
C LYS A 80 -6.87 -5.74 -12.25
N MET A 81 -5.91 -6.45 -11.64
CA MET A 81 -5.13 -5.91 -10.53
C MET A 81 -4.23 -4.73 -10.94
N VAL A 82 -3.52 -4.83 -12.07
CA VAL A 82 -2.70 -3.73 -12.58
C VAL A 82 -3.54 -2.50 -12.89
N THR A 83 -4.71 -2.67 -13.52
CA THR A 83 -5.66 -1.57 -13.73
C THR A 83 -6.12 -0.96 -12.40
N GLY A 84 -6.46 -1.79 -11.41
CA GLY A 84 -6.83 -1.32 -10.08
C GLY A 84 -5.74 -0.50 -9.40
N PHE A 85 -4.48 -0.97 -9.45
CA PHE A 85 -3.34 -0.24 -8.90
C PHE A 85 -3.08 1.08 -9.63
N ASN A 86 -3.20 1.10 -10.96
CA ASN A 86 -3.06 2.35 -11.73
C ASN A 86 -4.15 3.36 -11.35
N ASN A 87 -5.41 2.92 -11.28
CA ASN A 87 -6.53 3.78 -10.88
C ASN A 87 -6.33 4.31 -9.46
N PHE A 88 -5.91 3.46 -8.52
CA PHE A 88 -5.59 3.88 -7.15
C PHE A 88 -4.49 4.95 -7.11
N ASN A 89 -3.40 4.76 -7.88
CA ASN A 89 -2.33 5.74 -7.96
C ASN A 89 -2.81 7.08 -8.50
N GLU A 90 -3.62 7.07 -9.56
CA GLU A 90 -4.18 8.28 -10.17
C GLU A 90 -5.09 9.03 -9.19
N ASP A 91 -5.98 8.32 -8.50
CA ASP A 91 -6.89 8.92 -7.53
C ASP A 91 -6.17 9.45 -6.30
N LEU A 92 -5.21 8.71 -5.77
CA LEU A 92 -4.37 9.16 -4.65
C LEU A 92 -3.60 10.42 -5.04
N LYS A 93 -2.94 10.42 -6.21
CA LYS A 93 -2.23 11.59 -6.73
C LYS A 93 -3.17 12.78 -6.88
N ARG A 94 -4.32 12.59 -7.49
CA ARG A 94 -5.35 13.63 -7.68
C ARG A 94 -5.86 14.17 -6.35
N HIS A 95 -6.04 13.33 -5.34
CA HIS A 95 -6.48 13.74 -4.01
C HIS A 95 -5.43 14.59 -3.31
N LEU A 96 -4.18 14.13 -3.30
CA LEU A 96 -3.08 14.82 -2.61
C LEU A 96 -2.67 16.13 -3.29
N GLU A 97 -2.63 16.16 -4.62
CA GLU A 97 -2.19 17.35 -5.37
C GLU A 97 -3.30 18.41 -5.53
N LYS A 98 -4.56 18.05 -5.25
CA LYS A 98 -5.64 19.04 -5.11
C LYS A 98 -5.61 19.77 -3.77
N ALA A 99 -5.01 19.17 -2.74
CA ALA A 99 -4.88 19.82 -1.44
C ALA A 99 -3.79 20.90 -1.51
N PRO A 100 -4.03 22.13 -1.01
CA PRO A 100 -2.97 23.12 -0.90
C PRO A 100 -1.83 22.55 -0.04
N VAL A 101 -0.59 22.68 -0.52
CA VAL A 101 0.61 22.23 0.18
C VAL A 101 0.64 22.87 1.56
N SER A 102 0.28 22.11 2.60
CA SER A 102 0.41 22.56 3.98
C SER A 102 1.90 22.50 4.35
N GLY A 103 2.63 23.56 4.02
CA GLY A 103 4.02 23.80 4.42
C GLY A 103 4.16 24.07 5.92
N LYS A 104 3.68 23.17 6.78
CA LYS A 104 3.98 23.19 8.20
C LYS A 104 4.95 22.06 8.52
N ASN A 105 6.22 22.46 8.66
CA ASN A 105 7.25 21.71 9.37
C ASN A 105 6.65 21.09 10.63
N VAL A 106 6.42 19.78 10.62
CA VAL A 106 6.16 19.02 11.83
C VAL A 106 7.48 18.99 12.59
N ARG A 107 7.69 20.00 13.43
CA ARG A 107 8.72 19.92 14.47
C ARG A 107 8.29 18.78 15.39
N LEU A 108 9.02 17.68 15.35
CA LEU A 108 8.99 16.67 16.40
C LEU A 108 9.39 17.40 17.68
N ALA A 109 8.46 17.52 18.62
CA ALA A 109 8.76 18.00 19.96
C ALA A 109 9.76 17.04 20.61
N GLN A 110 10.78 17.61 21.24
CA GLN A 110 11.79 16.94 22.04
C GLN A 110 11.18 16.36 23.32
#